data_AF-A0A939UL24-F1
#
_entry.id   AF-A0A939UL24-F1
#
_cell.length_a   1.000
_cell.length_b   1.000
_cell.length_c   1.000
_cell.angle_alpha   90.00
_cell.angle_beta   90.00
_cell.angle_gamma   90.00
#
_symmetry.space_group_name_H-M   'P 1'
#
loop_
_entity.id
_entity.type
_entity.pdbx_description
1 polymer ?
#
loop_
_entity_poly.entity_id
_entity_poly.type
_entity_poly.pdbx_seq_one_letter_code
_entity_poly.pdbx_strand_id
1 'polypeptide(L)'
;MDFSEFGENIRDFFSQRQKALLISSILGIFFLAALLAIVFIPQKKDVPNATFRSEPLEADQELLFPQGVSIPQEYAVSRQTEDKWSDSQVHEWLTLPDQEAVKKLSAANDSLIKSITEAAP
;
A
#
# COMPACT_ATOMS: atom_id res chain seq x y z
N MET A 1 12.13 -20.58 50.74
CA MET A 1 11.06 -19.84 50.03
C MET A 1 10.26 -20.92 49.32
N ASP A 2 9.12 -21.31 49.89
CA ASP A 2 8.37 -22.47 49.41
C ASP A 2 7.66 -22.13 48.09
N PHE A 3 8.20 -22.69 47.00
CA PHE A 3 7.65 -22.52 45.65
C PHE A 3 6.25 -23.12 45.51
N SER A 4 5.87 -24.05 46.39
CA SER A 4 4.54 -24.62 46.49
C SER A 4 3.51 -23.57 46.94
N GLU A 5 3.79 -22.82 48.01
CA GLU A 5 2.93 -21.73 48.48
C GLU A 5 2.81 -20.61 47.44
N PHE A 6 3.88 -20.33 46.70
CA PHE A 6 3.86 -19.34 45.61
C PHE A 6 2.95 -19.80 44.45
N GLY A 7 3.03 -21.07 44.06
CA GLY A 7 2.20 -21.65 43.01
C GLY A 7 0.72 -21.73 43.39
N GLU A 8 0.41 -22.08 44.63
CA GLU A 8 -0.96 -22.09 45.15
C GLU A 8 -1.56 -20.69 45.21
N ASN A 9 -0.79 -19.70 45.67
CA ASN A 9 -1.22 -18.30 45.65
C ASN A 9 -1.49 -17.80 44.23
N ILE A 10 -0.61 -18.09 43.25
CA ILE A 10 -0.87 -17.68 41.86
C ILE A 10 -2.15 -18.34 41.33
N ARG A 11 -2.35 -19.63 41.60
CA ARG A 11 -3.53 -20.37 41.15
C ARG A 11 -4.82 -19.82 41.75
N ASP A 12 -4.82 -19.49 43.04
CA ASP A 12 -5.99 -18.93 43.73
C ASP A 12 -6.31 -17.51 43.25
N PHE A 13 -5.29 -16.68 43.03
CA PHE A 13 -5.46 -15.36 42.39
C PHE A 13 -6.02 -15.47 40.97
N PHE A 14 -5.60 -16.49 40.21
CA PHE A 14 -6.12 -16.77 38.87
C PHE A 14 -7.58 -17.20 38.87
N SER A 15 -8.01 -17.98 39.86
CA SER A 15 -9.40 -18.47 39.92
C SER A 15 -10.41 -17.37 40.30
N GLN A 16 -10.02 -16.44 41.20
CA GLN A 16 -10.95 -15.47 41.77
C GLN A 16 -11.19 -14.23 40.88
N ARG A 17 -10.22 -13.87 40.01
CA ARG A 17 -10.26 -12.64 39.19
C ARG A 17 -9.97 -12.88 37.70
N GLN A 18 -10.45 -13.99 37.17
CA GLN A 18 -10.22 -14.43 35.78
C GLN A 18 -10.41 -13.32 34.73
N LYS A 19 -11.46 -12.49 34.85
CA LYS A 19 -11.73 -11.38 33.91
C LYS A 19 -10.70 -10.26 34.01
N ALA A 20 -10.28 -9.87 35.22
CA ALA A 20 -9.29 -8.81 35.41
C ALA A 20 -7.89 -9.28 34.99
N LEU A 21 -7.57 -10.56 35.20
CA LEU A 21 -6.30 -11.14 34.77
C LEU A 21 -6.22 -11.31 33.25
N LEU A 22 -7.31 -11.69 32.59
CA LEU A 22 -7.38 -11.67 31.12
C LEU A 22 -7.12 -10.28 30.56
N ILE A 23 -7.79 -9.25 31.11
CA ILE A 23 -7.60 -7.86 30.68
C ILE A 23 -6.16 -7.41 30.93
N SER A 24 -5.60 -7.70 32.11
CA SER A 24 -4.21 -7.36 32.46
C SER A 24 -3.20 -8.08 31.57
N SER A 25 -3.45 -9.34 31.23
CA SER A 25 -2.59 -10.14 30.35
C SER A 25 -2.61 -9.61 28.91
N ILE A 26 -3.80 -9.31 28.37
CA ILE A 26 -3.95 -8.69 27.04
C ILE A 26 -3.23 -7.34 27.00
N LEU A 27 -3.39 -6.51 28.03
CA LEU A 27 -2.74 -5.21 28.10
C LEU A 27 -1.21 -5.35 28.19
N GLY A 28 -0.71 -6.33 28.93
CA GLY A 28 0.72 -6.65 29.00
C GLY A 28 1.31 -7.08 27.66
N ILE A 29 0.58 -7.92 26.91
CA ILE A 29 1.00 -8.34 25.56
C ILE A 29 1.01 -7.15 24.60
N PHE A 30 0.00 -6.30 24.63
CA PHE A 30 -0.05 -5.07 23.81
C PHE A 30 1.11 -4.13 24.12
N PHE A 31 1.43 -3.94 25.41
CA PHE A 31 2.55 -3.10 25.82
C PHE A 31 3.89 -3.66 25.32
N LEU A 32 4.09 -4.98 25.43
CA LEU A 32 5.28 -5.64 24.92
C LEU A 32 5.39 -5.53 23.40
N ALA A 33 4.30 -5.70 22.66
CA ALA A 33 4.25 -5.55 21.22
C ALA A 33 4.57 -4.10 20.78
N ALA A 34 4.09 -3.09 21.51
CA ALA A 34 4.39 -1.69 21.24
C ALA A 34 5.88 -1.37 21.44
N LEU A 35 6.52 -1.93 22.48
CA LEU A 35 7.95 -1.78 22.70
C LEU A 35 8.77 -2.41 21.57
N LEU A 36 8.39 -3.62 21.13
CA LEU A 36 9.05 -4.27 19.99
C LEU A 36 8.87 -3.46 18.71
N ALA A 37 7.68 -2.92 18.45
CA ALA A 37 7.45 -2.07 17.29
C ALA A 37 8.39 -0.86 17.27
N ILE A 38 8.61 -0.18 18.39
CA ILE A 38 9.53 0.97 18.46
C ILE A 38 10.98 0.57 18.13
N VAL A 39 11.43 -0.60 18.58
CA VAL A 39 12.80 -1.08 18.34
C VAL A 39 13.00 -1.54 16.89
N PHE A 40 11.97 -2.14 16.28
CA PHE A 40 12.07 -2.72 14.94
C PHE A 40 11.56 -1.81 13.82
N ILE A 41 10.97 -0.65 14.11
CA ILE A 41 10.68 0.35 13.08
C ILE A 41 12.02 0.93 12.61
N PRO A 42 12.42 0.73 11.33
CA PRO A 42 13.58 1.40 10.79
C PRO A 42 13.31 2.90 10.87
N GLN A 43 14.16 3.63 11.61
CA GLN A 43 14.13 5.09 11.54
C GLN A 43 14.37 5.45 10.07
N LYS A 44 13.34 6.03 9.43
CA LYS A 44 13.51 6.64 8.12
C LYS A 44 14.64 7.63 8.31
N LYS A 45 15.79 7.35 7.70
CA LYS A 45 16.86 8.34 7.61
C LYS A 45 16.19 9.54 6.96
N ASP A 46 16.18 10.67 7.66
CA ASP A 46 15.80 11.94 7.06
C ASP A 46 16.67 12.09 5.82
N VAL A 47 16.07 11.86 4.65
CA VAL A 47 16.70 12.17 3.39
C VAL A 47 16.91 13.67 3.50
N PRO A 48 18.16 14.18 3.48
CA PRO A 48 18.37 15.62 3.58
C PRO A 48 17.51 16.24 2.50
N ASN A 49 16.54 17.06 2.90
CA ASN A 49 15.78 17.88 1.97
C ASN A 49 16.83 18.65 1.19
N ALA A 50 17.04 18.25 -0.07
CA ALA A 50 17.86 19.01 -0.98
C ALA A 50 17.12 20.34 -1.11
N THR A 51 17.57 21.33 -0.35
CA THR A 51 17.14 22.71 -0.53
C THR A 51 17.63 23.08 -1.92
N PHE A 52 16.75 22.93 -2.91
CA PHE A 52 16.96 23.45 -4.25
C PHE A 52 17.07 24.96 -4.09
N ARG A 53 18.31 25.44 -3.99
CA ARG A 53 18.61 26.85 -4.04
C ARG A 53 18.33 27.25 -5.48
N SER A 54 17.23 27.96 -5.70
CA SER A 54 16.95 28.60 -6.97
C SER A 54 17.98 29.70 -7.18
N GLU A 55 19.10 29.37 -7.81
CA GLU A 55 19.98 30.40 -8.35
C GLU A 55 19.23 31.12 -9.49
N PRO A 56 19.39 32.45 -9.61
CA PRO A 56 18.85 33.18 -10.75
C PRO A 56 19.49 32.63 -12.03
N LEU A 57 18.66 32.31 -13.01
CA LEU A 57 19.10 31.82 -14.32
C LEU A 57 19.84 32.94 -15.04
N GLU A 58 21.17 32.87 -15.14
CA GLU A 58 21.97 33.77 -15.97
C GLU A 58 21.93 33.28 -17.43
N ALA A 59 21.81 34.23 -18.38
CA ALA A 59 21.53 33.93 -19.80
C ALA A 59 22.67 33.19 -20.52
N ASP A 60 23.83 33.13 -19.90
CA ASP A 60 25.08 32.49 -20.35
C ASP A 60 25.36 31.15 -19.64
N GLN A 61 24.43 30.64 -18.83
CA GLN A 61 24.57 29.32 -18.22
C GLN A 61 24.48 28.20 -19.27
N GLU A 62 25.48 27.31 -19.26
CA GLU A 62 25.50 26.11 -20.08
C GLU A 62 24.35 25.18 -19.69
N LEU A 63 23.51 24.81 -20.65
CA LEU A 63 22.36 23.94 -20.43
C LEU A 63 22.84 22.55 -19.99
N LEU A 64 22.75 22.28 -18.69
CA LEU A 64 22.99 20.94 -18.15
C LEU A 64 21.82 20.04 -18.50
N PHE A 65 21.98 19.21 -19.53
CA PHE A 65 21.03 18.13 -19.78
C PHE A 65 21.12 17.13 -18.63
N PRO A 66 20.00 16.78 -17.97
CA PRO A 66 20.02 15.69 -17.01
C PRO A 66 20.50 14.44 -17.72
N GLN A 67 21.57 13.82 -17.20
CA GLN A 67 22.02 12.53 -17.72
C GLN A 67 20.86 11.55 -17.53
N GLY A 68 20.28 11.09 -18.64
CA GLY A 68 19.20 10.11 -18.60
C GLY A 68 19.63 8.90 -17.79
N VAL A 69 18.69 8.30 -17.06
CA VAL A 69 18.96 7.06 -16.32
C VAL A 69 19.49 6.04 -17.33
N SER A 70 20.75 5.64 -17.19
CA SER A 70 21.35 4.58 -18.01
C SER A 70 20.65 3.29 -17.59
N ILE A 71 19.63 2.88 -18.32
CA ILE A 71 18.99 1.58 -18.11
C ILE A 71 20.03 0.53 -18.49
N PRO A 72 20.46 -0.36 -17.57
CA PRO A 72 21.40 -1.42 -17.89
C PRO A 72 20.84 -2.24 -19.06
N GLN A 73 21.67 -2.56 -20.06
CA GLN A 73 21.23 -3.35 -21.23
C GLN A 73 20.56 -4.68 -20.80
N GLU A 74 20.96 -5.22 -19.65
CA GLU A 74 20.43 -6.43 -19.03
C GLU A 74 18.99 -6.31 -18.51
N TYR A 75 18.48 -5.09 -18.28
CA TYR A 75 17.10 -4.85 -17.82
C TYR A 75 16.07 -5.33 -18.85
N ALA A 76 16.37 -5.17 -20.14
CA ALA A 76 15.48 -5.61 -21.21
C ALA A 76 15.48 -7.14 -21.38
N VAL A 77 16.60 -7.82 -21.08
CA VAL A 77 16.79 -9.25 -21.34
C VAL A 77 16.30 -10.13 -20.18
N SER A 78 16.30 -9.59 -18.96
CA SER A 78 15.84 -10.30 -17.75
C SER A 78 14.32 -10.27 -17.55
N ARG A 79 13.59 -9.44 -18.29
CA ARG A 79 12.14 -9.28 -18.13
C ARG A 79 11.41 -10.44 -18.80
N GLN A 80 11.00 -11.43 -18.02
CA GLN A 80 9.95 -12.35 -18.47
C GLN A 80 8.62 -11.58 -18.46
N THR A 81 8.11 -11.30 -19.65
CA THR A 81 6.78 -10.71 -19.77
C THR A 81 5.78 -11.86 -19.80
N GLU A 82 4.87 -11.89 -18.85
CA GLU A 82 3.78 -12.86 -18.86
C GLU A 82 2.82 -12.55 -20.02
N ASP A 83 2.28 -13.61 -20.65
CA ASP A 83 1.39 -13.49 -21.81
C ASP A 83 0.04 -12.85 -21.45
N LYS A 84 -0.32 -12.86 -20.16
CA LYS A 84 -1.51 -12.24 -19.59
C LYS A 84 -1.20 -11.64 -18.24
N TRP A 85 -1.91 -10.57 -17.89
CA TRP A 85 -1.83 -9.99 -16.56
C TRP A 85 -2.58 -10.88 -15.58
N SER A 86 -2.06 -10.97 -14.35
CA SER A 86 -2.80 -11.60 -13.28
C SER A 86 -4.02 -10.76 -12.88
N ASP A 87 -5.05 -11.40 -12.33
CA ASP A 87 -6.25 -10.68 -11.88
C ASP A 87 -5.92 -9.58 -10.87
N SER A 88 -4.91 -9.78 -10.02
CA SER A 88 -4.46 -8.76 -9.06
C SER A 88 -3.84 -7.55 -9.76
N GLN A 89 -3.04 -7.76 -10.80
CA GLN A 89 -2.47 -6.67 -11.60
C GLN A 89 -3.56 -5.92 -12.37
N VAL A 90 -4.54 -6.65 -12.90
CA VAL A 90 -5.69 -6.03 -13.58
C VAL A 90 -6.43 -5.11 -12.61
N HIS A 91 -6.72 -5.53 -11.39
CA HIS A 91 -7.45 -4.68 -10.43
C HIS A 91 -6.61 -3.53 -9.87
N GLU A 92 -5.30 -3.70 -9.76
CA GLU A 92 -4.38 -2.66 -9.28
C GLU A 92 -4.20 -1.54 -10.32
N TRP A 93 -4.06 -1.92 -11.58
CA TRP A 93 -3.63 -1.00 -12.64
C TRP A 93 -4.73 -0.63 -13.63
N LEU A 94 -5.83 -1.39 -13.68
CA LEU A 94 -6.96 -1.15 -14.59
C LEU A 94 -8.26 -0.95 -13.80
N THR A 95 -9.00 0.09 -14.17
CA THR A 95 -10.37 0.26 -13.70
C THR A 95 -11.29 -0.52 -14.62
N LEU A 96 -11.81 -1.66 -14.15
CA LEU A 96 -12.83 -2.41 -14.88
C LEU A 96 -14.15 -1.60 -14.90
N PRO A 97 -14.80 -1.46 -16.06
CA PRO A 97 -16.07 -0.75 -16.14
C PRO A 97 -17.16 -1.52 -15.39
N ASP A 98 -17.95 -0.79 -14.61
CA ASP A 98 -19.11 -1.34 -13.93
C ASP A 98 -20.17 -1.83 -14.94
N GLN A 99 -20.91 -2.88 -14.59
CA GLN A 99 -21.97 -3.44 -15.44
C GLN A 99 -23.05 -2.41 -15.78
N GLU A 100 -23.33 -1.47 -14.86
CA GLU A 100 -24.26 -0.37 -15.14
C GLU A 100 -23.72 0.57 -16.23
N ALA A 101 -22.41 0.88 -16.19
CA ALA A 101 -21.77 1.72 -17.19
C ALA A 101 -21.79 1.06 -18.58
N VAL A 102 -21.52 -0.24 -18.64
CA VAL A 102 -21.59 -1.02 -19.90
C VAL A 102 -23.03 -1.03 -20.45
N LYS A 103 -24.04 -1.22 -19.61
CA LYS A 103 -25.44 -1.18 -20.03
C LYS A 103 -25.87 0.19 -20.53
N LYS A 104 -25.46 1.27 -19.86
CA LYS A 104 -25.71 2.65 -20.30
C LYS A 104 -25.08 2.93 -21.66
N LEU A 105 -23.84 2.46 -21.87
CA LEU A 105 -23.16 2.59 -23.16
C LEU A 105 -23.89 1.83 -24.27
N SER A 106 -24.34 0.60 -23.98
CA SER A 106 -25.13 -0.19 -24.93
C SER A 106 -26.41 0.55 -25.35
N ALA A 107 -27.19 1.04 -24.37
CA ALA A 107 -28.43 1.75 -24.64
C ALA A 107 -28.19 3.07 -25.42
N ALA A 108 -27.11 3.79 -25.10
CA ALA A 108 -26.72 4.99 -25.83
C ALA A 108 -26.34 4.67 -27.29
N ASN A 109 -25.60 3.58 -27.52
CA ASN A 109 -25.27 3.12 -28.87
C ASN A 109 -26.53 2.71 -29.65
N ASP A 110 -27.45 1.96 -29.05
CA ASP A 110 -28.70 1.56 -29.72
C ASP A 110 -29.54 2.78 -30.11
N SER A 111 -29.61 3.78 -29.22
CA SER A 111 -30.28 5.05 -29.49
C SER A 111 -29.63 5.82 -30.64
N LEU A 112 -28.30 5.86 -30.68
CA LEU A 112 -27.56 6.50 -31.77
C LEU A 112 -27.76 5.79 -33.11
N ILE A 113 -27.71 4.45 -33.13
CA ILE A 113 -27.97 3.67 -34.34
C ILE A 113 -29.39 3.95 -34.82
N LYS A 114 -30.37 3.94 -33.92
CA LYS A 114 -31.76 4.25 -34.25
C LYS A 114 -31.89 5.64 -34.85
N SER A 115 -31.26 6.67 -34.26
CA SER A 115 -31.34 8.03 -34.78
C SER A 115 -30.68 8.18 -36.15
N ILE A 116 -29.57 7.49 -36.41
CA ILE A 116 -28.93 7.45 -37.73
C ILE A 116 -29.83 6.75 -38.74
N THR A 117 -30.47 5.64 -38.36
CA THR A 117 -31.31 4.84 -39.26
C THR A 117 -32.64 5.52 -39.57
N GLU A 118 -33.22 6.24 -38.60
CA GLU A 118 -34.45 7.03 -38.78
C GLU A 118 -34.20 8.35 -39.53
N ALA A 119 -32.98 8.90 -39.44
CA ALA A 119 -32.57 10.09 -40.18
C ALA A 119 -32.02 9.77 -41.59
N ALA A 120 -31.84 8.49 -41.92
CA ALA A 120 -31.50 8.05 -43.27
C ALA A 120 -32.78 8.02 -44.15
N PRO A 121 -32.75 8.61 -45.37
CA PRO A 121 -33.91 8.74 -46.25
C PRO A 121 -34.41 7.42 -46.85
#